data_AF-A0A813GD51-F1
#
_entry.id   AF-A0A813GD51-F1
#
_cell.length_a   1.000
_cell.length_b   1.000
_cell.length_c   1.000
_cell.angle_alpha   90.00
_cell.angle_beta   90.00
_cell.angle_gamma   90.00
#
_symmetry.space_group_name_H-M   'P 1'
#
loop_
_entity.id
_entity.type
_entity.pdbx_description
1 polymer ?
#
loop_
_entity_poly.entity_id
_entity_poly.type
_entity_poly.pdbx_seq_one_letter_code
_entity_poly.pdbx_strand_id
1 'polypeptide(L)'
;LSTGCRAEVEQGSKIAADLRRVIDTACVPIFGVDVGGCINEWNSAAVSTFGWSREETAGRLLVETVITDSYQQEAAKILERSLQGRETTNFEMPFFTKSGWRWELLLSATPRRGDAGEVIGTIFVAQNITELRKELRKVLADQQQGAGDLTCLIETADAPIFSVDVNGCIVHWNEKTAAILGWAKEVAFGCNLVQEFVTDDCQGKVNAAWEQVALGQHVSGLEFSLKAQGGQLVRVLANPVARRSASGQIVGVLCIGQEITCRAQASAEAEELARVIYTANALIFGVDTEGCITEWNRKLAELSGQEKEEIYGKPFVANFVPEAEREEVSRVLAEALANNSNSSSSNNNSNNSSNYEFTLCTRDQQFRKILLSATARRSATGEVTGVIGVGQDITELYHQRLEAAIMTDDLWRLIDTANAAIFAVDREGKVTFWNQKVAELAGHPYEAVIGKPLVENFISEEYREEVAGVLEDVLSGESVHNVEIVLFSHDGERTKVAMNFMPRLGSDGCICGVISVGWSQHHLQQLVTTSPSCAESPSSTRGRQRTWLVCSAVQELPSLAWTSTACSWSGTTKSRRSLAGRSRRC
;
A
#
# COMPACT_ATOMS: atom_id res chain seq x y z
N LEU A 1 -73.02 5.98 -98.25
CA LEU A 1 -72.20 4.95 -97.58
C LEU A 1 -70.69 5.24 -97.59
N SER A 2 -70.15 6.04 -98.53
CA SER A 2 -68.70 6.32 -98.59
C SER A 2 -68.17 7.43 -97.66
N THR A 3 -69.04 8.26 -97.08
CA THR A 3 -68.63 9.40 -96.22
C THR A 3 -68.43 9.03 -94.75
N GLY A 4 -69.24 8.12 -94.19
CA GLY A 4 -69.08 7.64 -92.80
C GLY A 4 -67.82 6.81 -92.58
N CYS A 5 -67.52 5.91 -93.52
CA CYS A 5 -66.31 5.08 -93.48
C CYS A 5 -65.02 5.92 -93.62
N ARG A 6 -65.09 7.08 -94.30
CA ARG A 6 -63.96 8.02 -94.43
C ARG A 6 -63.69 8.80 -93.13
N ALA A 7 -64.74 9.19 -92.41
CA ALA A 7 -64.64 9.90 -91.14
C ALA A 7 -64.13 9.01 -90.00
N GLU A 8 -64.54 7.74 -89.95
CA GLU A 8 -64.01 6.76 -88.97
C GLU A 8 -62.53 6.44 -89.22
N VAL A 9 -62.13 6.30 -90.50
CA VAL A 9 -60.72 6.10 -90.87
C VAL A 9 -59.86 7.34 -90.58
N GLU A 10 -60.39 8.55 -90.80
CA GLU A 10 -59.71 9.80 -90.41
C GLU A 10 -59.58 9.97 -88.88
N GLN A 11 -60.62 9.59 -88.12
CA GLN A 11 -60.62 9.67 -86.66
C GLN A 11 -59.63 8.65 -86.06
N GLY A 12 -59.62 7.42 -86.55
CA GLY A 12 -58.65 6.38 -86.14
C GLY A 12 -57.21 6.74 -86.50
N SER A 13 -56.99 7.35 -87.67
CA SER A 13 -55.67 7.85 -88.09
C SER A 13 -55.16 8.98 -87.19
N LYS A 14 -56.04 9.90 -86.77
CA LYS A 14 -55.68 10.96 -85.80
C LYS A 14 -55.33 10.41 -84.42
N ILE A 15 -56.12 9.47 -83.89
CA ILE A 15 -55.85 8.85 -82.58
C ILE A 15 -54.52 8.08 -82.60
N ALA A 16 -54.24 7.35 -83.70
CA ALA A 16 -52.97 6.66 -83.87
C ALA A 16 -51.77 7.63 -83.97
N ALA A 17 -51.94 8.77 -84.65
CA ALA A 17 -50.92 9.81 -84.72
C ALA A 17 -50.67 10.48 -83.36
N ASP A 18 -51.74 10.69 -82.57
CA ASP A 18 -51.66 11.28 -81.23
C ASP A 18 -50.98 10.33 -80.23
N LEU A 19 -51.33 9.04 -80.26
CA LEU A 19 -50.68 8.02 -79.42
C LEU A 19 -49.20 7.84 -79.76
N ARG A 20 -48.85 7.79 -81.06
CA ARG A 20 -47.44 7.75 -81.49
C ARG A 20 -46.67 8.96 -81.00
N ARG A 21 -47.28 10.15 -81.08
CA ARG A 21 -46.67 11.37 -80.57
C ARG A 21 -46.47 11.33 -79.06
N VAL A 22 -47.43 10.83 -78.28
CA VAL A 22 -47.28 10.64 -76.83
C VAL A 22 -46.12 9.69 -76.51
N ILE A 23 -46.04 8.55 -77.21
CA ILE A 23 -44.94 7.59 -77.06
C ILE A 23 -43.60 8.23 -77.43
N ASP A 24 -43.50 8.93 -78.55
CA ASP A 24 -42.25 9.55 -79.02
C ASP A 24 -41.81 10.76 -78.18
N THR A 25 -42.74 11.44 -77.51
CA THR A 25 -42.44 12.56 -76.59
C THR A 25 -42.22 12.13 -75.14
N ALA A 26 -42.44 10.85 -74.80
CA ALA A 26 -42.29 10.39 -73.43
C ALA A 26 -40.82 10.48 -73.01
N CYS A 27 -40.56 11.05 -71.83
CA CYS A 27 -39.21 11.18 -71.27
C CYS A 27 -38.61 9.85 -70.78
N VAL A 28 -39.36 8.76 -70.89
CA VAL A 28 -38.99 7.43 -70.44
C VAL A 28 -38.77 6.55 -71.67
N PRO A 29 -37.72 5.71 -71.72
CA PRO A 29 -37.56 4.75 -72.80
C PRO A 29 -38.78 3.83 -72.90
N ILE A 30 -39.45 3.91 -74.05
CA ILE A 30 -40.55 3.03 -74.42
C ILE A 30 -40.14 2.30 -75.69
N PHE A 31 -40.27 0.98 -75.69
CA PHE A 31 -39.99 0.15 -76.85
C PHE A 31 -40.97 -1.01 -76.93
N GLY A 32 -41.29 -1.43 -78.15
CA GLY A 32 -42.27 -2.47 -78.41
C GLY A 32 -41.70 -3.55 -79.29
N VAL A 33 -42.14 -4.79 -79.05
CA VAL A 33 -41.81 -5.96 -79.85
C VAL A 33 -43.08 -6.61 -80.40
N ASP A 34 -42.95 -7.32 -81.51
CA ASP A 34 -44.02 -8.15 -82.07
C ASP A 34 -44.06 -9.55 -81.44
N VAL A 35 -44.96 -10.41 -81.95
CA VAL A 35 -45.14 -11.80 -81.49
C VAL A 35 -43.89 -12.66 -81.74
N GLY A 36 -43.05 -12.29 -82.71
CA GLY A 36 -41.77 -12.93 -82.99
C GLY A 36 -40.61 -12.42 -82.11
N GLY A 37 -40.86 -11.45 -81.22
CA GLY A 37 -39.83 -10.82 -80.39
C GLY A 37 -38.97 -9.80 -81.14
N CYS A 38 -39.38 -9.39 -82.35
CA CYS A 38 -38.71 -8.38 -83.15
C CYS A 38 -39.15 -6.98 -82.73
N ILE A 39 -38.20 -6.06 -82.59
CA ILE A 39 -38.46 -4.68 -82.19
C ILE A 39 -39.22 -3.96 -83.31
N ASN A 40 -40.38 -3.37 -82.98
CA ASN A 40 -41.18 -2.59 -83.93
C ASN A 40 -41.44 -1.14 -83.48
N GLU A 41 -41.33 -0.86 -82.19
CA GLU A 41 -41.46 0.48 -81.61
C GLU A 41 -40.21 0.84 -80.81
N TRP A 42 -39.72 2.06 -81.01
CA TRP A 42 -38.53 2.57 -80.32
C TRP A 42 -38.63 4.10 -80.25
N ASN A 43 -38.91 4.62 -79.05
CA ASN A 43 -39.06 6.06 -78.77
C ASN A 43 -37.69 6.80 -78.86
N SER A 44 -37.72 8.10 -79.17
CA SER A 44 -36.61 9.05 -78.99
C SER A 44 -35.86 8.91 -77.65
N ALA A 45 -36.55 8.70 -76.52
CA ALA A 45 -35.90 8.48 -75.22
C ALA A 45 -35.15 7.13 -75.14
N ALA A 46 -35.59 6.12 -75.89
CA ALA A 46 -34.87 4.85 -76.00
C ALA A 46 -33.61 5.00 -76.87
N VAL A 47 -33.66 5.82 -77.92
CA VAL A 47 -32.48 6.17 -78.74
C VAL A 47 -31.42 6.87 -77.90
N SER A 48 -31.80 7.87 -77.10
CA SER A 48 -30.86 8.59 -76.25
C SER A 48 -30.28 7.73 -75.12
N THR A 49 -31.07 6.84 -74.53
CA THR A 49 -30.64 6.02 -73.38
C THR A 49 -29.77 4.83 -73.79
N PHE A 50 -30.13 4.14 -74.88
CA PHE A 50 -29.45 2.91 -75.31
C PHE A 50 -28.42 3.14 -76.43
N GLY A 51 -28.53 4.24 -77.17
CA GLY A 51 -27.60 4.60 -78.26
C GLY A 51 -27.82 3.84 -79.56
N TRP A 52 -28.92 3.08 -79.66
CA TRP A 52 -29.33 2.40 -80.89
C TRP A 52 -30.36 3.24 -81.64
N SER A 53 -30.18 3.40 -82.95
CA SER A 53 -31.17 4.10 -83.77
C SER A 53 -32.39 3.20 -84.03
N ARG A 54 -33.52 3.83 -84.37
CA ARG A 54 -34.75 3.08 -84.71
C ARG A 54 -34.56 2.23 -85.95
N GLU A 55 -33.81 2.71 -86.93
CA GLU A 55 -33.52 2.00 -88.19
C GLU A 55 -32.61 0.80 -87.97
N GLU A 56 -31.68 0.88 -87.00
CA GLU A 56 -30.77 -0.21 -86.65
C GLU A 56 -31.47 -1.32 -85.85
N THR A 57 -32.51 -0.98 -85.08
CA THR A 57 -33.20 -1.90 -84.16
C THR A 57 -34.47 -2.49 -84.76
N ALA A 58 -35.13 -1.78 -85.68
CA ALA A 58 -36.36 -2.23 -86.31
C ALA A 58 -36.17 -3.60 -87.00
N GLY A 59 -37.03 -4.56 -86.64
CA GLY A 59 -37.02 -5.92 -87.20
C GLY A 59 -35.97 -6.87 -86.64
N ARG A 60 -35.14 -6.43 -85.68
CA ARG A 60 -34.17 -7.30 -84.98
C ARG A 60 -34.76 -7.86 -83.70
N LEU A 61 -34.27 -9.03 -83.25
CA LEU A 61 -34.68 -9.60 -81.97
C LEU A 61 -34.19 -8.75 -80.79
N LEU A 62 -35.09 -8.38 -79.89
CA LEU A 62 -34.77 -7.61 -78.68
C LEU A 62 -33.75 -8.33 -77.80
N VAL A 63 -33.95 -9.63 -77.60
CA VAL A 63 -33.14 -10.48 -76.70
C VAL A 63 -31.72 -10.66 -77.24
N GLU A 64 -31.55 -10.82 -78.56
CA GLU A 64 -30.24 -11.02 -79.18
C GLU A 64 -29.47 -9.70 -79.40
N THR A 65 -30.18 -8.60 -79.65
CA THR A 65 -29.55 -7.34 -80.06
C THR A 65 -29.15 -6.45 -78.88
N VAL A 66 -29.97 -6.43 -77.82
CA VAL A 66 -29.84 -5.44 -76.73
C VAL A 66 -29.45 -6.09 -75.39
N ILE A 67 -29.72 -7.38 -75.22
CA ILE A 67 -29.53 -8.10 -73.95
C ILE A 67 -28.32 -9.03 -74.06
N THR A 68 -27.44 -8.98 -73.06
CA THR A 68 -26.24 -9.83 -72.99
C THR A 68 -26.59 -11.29 -72.69
N ASP A 69 -25.77 -12.21 -73.20
CA ASP A 69 -25.97 -13.67 -73.14
C ASP A 69 -26.36 -14.21 -71.75
N SER A 70 -25.83 -13.63 -70.67
CA SER A 70 -26.14 -14.06 -69.30
C SER A 70 -27.58 -13.77 -68.86
N TYR A 71 -28.26 -12.79 -69.47
CA TYR A 71 -29.61 -12.35 -69.10
C TYR A 71 -30.66 -12.64 -70.19
N GLN A 72 -30.25 -13.20 -71.33
CA GLN A 72 -31.17 -13.53 -72.43
C GLN A 72 -32.26 -14.52 -72.03
N GLN A 73 -31.93 -15.53 -71.22
CA GLN A 73 -32.91 -16.53 -70.76
C GLN A 73 -33.99 -15.93 -69.87
N GLU A 74 -33.63 -14.98 -69.01
CA GLU A 74 -34.56 -14.32 -68.10
C GLU A 74 -35.46 -13.35 -68.88
N ALA A 75 -34.89 -12.59 -69.81
CA ALA A 75 -35.63 -11.71 -70.71
C ALA A 75 -36.61 -12.47 -71.62
N ALA A 76 -36.19 -13.62 -72.17
CA ALA A 76 -37.04 -14.47 -73.00
C ALA A 76 -38.26 -15.00 -72.23
N LYS A 77 -38.07 -15.41 -70.97
CA LYS A 77 -39.19 -15.85 -70.10
C LYS A 77 -40.18 -14.72 -69.82
N ILE A 78 -39.70 -13.50 -69.65
CA ILE A 78 -40.55 -12.33 -69.37
C ILE A 78 -41.34 -11.96 -70.63
N LEU A 79 -40.68 -11.98 -71.79
CA LEU A 79 -41.34 -11.79 -73.09
C LEU A 79 -42.41 -12.84 -73.34
N GLU A 80 -42.11 -14.12 -73.11
CA GLU A 80 -43.06 -15.23 -73.28
C GLU A 80 -44.28 -15.07 -72.36
N ARG A 81 -44.07 -14.73 -71.08
CA ARG A 81 -45.18 -14.46 -70.13
C ARG A 81 -46.06 -13.30 -70.58
N SER A 82 -45.45 -12.24 -71.11
CA SER A 82 -46.18 -11.10 -71.64
C SER A 82 -46.98 -11.47 -72.89
N LEU A 83 -46.39 -12.23 -73.82
CA LEU A 83 -47.05 -12.71 -75.03
C LEU A 83 -48.22 -13.67 -74.75
N GLN A 84 -48.19 -14.38 -73.62
CA GLN A 84 -49.33 -15.16 -73.10
C GLN A 84 -50.47 -14.28 -72.53
N GLY A 85 -50.36 -12.96 -72.62
CA GLY A 85 -51.36 -11.99 -72.19
C GLY A 85 -51.32 -11.66 -70.70
N ARG A 86 -50.25 -12.03 -69.98
CA ARG A 86 -50.05 -11.69 -68.57
C ARG A 86 -49.20 -10.42 -68.47
N GLU A 87 -49.73 -9.40 -67.81
CA GLU A 87 -48.94 -8.22 -67.47
C GLU A 87 -47.86 -8.59 -66.45
N THR A 88 -46.63 -8.16 -66.70
CA THR A 88 -45.52 -8.30 -65.75
C THR A 88 -44.98 -6.92 -65.43
N THR A 89 -45.23 -6.46 -64.20
CA THR A 89 -44.80 -5.14 -63.72
C THR A 89 -43.55 -5.26 -62.85
N ASN A 90 -42.75 -4.19 -62.83
CA ASN A 90 -41.66 -3.97 -61.88
C ASN A 90 -40.59 -5.07 -61.81
N PHE A 91 -40.04 -5.48 -62.96
CA PHE A 91 -38.89 -6.39 -62.99
C PHE A 91 -37.61 -5.63 -63.29
N GLU A 92 -36.53 -5.94 -62.57
CA GLU A 92 -35.25 -5.27 -62.71
C GLU A 92 -34.33 -6.05 -63.64
N MET A 93 -33.83 -5.40 -64.70
CA MET A 93 -32.94 -6.03 -65.67
C MET A 93 -31.81 -5.09 -66.09
N PRO A 94 -30.57 -5.60 -66.21
CA PRO A 94 -29.47 -4.82 -66.74
C PRO A 94 -29.55 -4.71 -68.27
N PHE A 95 -29.46 -3.49 -68.79
CA PHE A 95 -29.38 -3.21 -70.23
C PHE A 95 -28.02 -2.62 -70.58
N PHE A 96 -27.54 -2.92 -71.78
CA PHE A 96 -26.24 -2.45 -72.25
C PHE A 96 -26.43 -1.49 -73.42
N THR A 97 -25.76 -0.34 -73.37
CA THR A 97 -25.74 0.60 -74.49
C THR A 97 -24.89 0.06 -75.64
N LYS A 98 -25.02 0.65 -76.82
CA LYS A 98 -24.12 0.39 -77.97
C LYS A 98 -22.63 0.61 -77.63
N SER A 99 -22.34 1.48 -76.66
CA SER A 99 -20.99 1.74 -76.15
C SER A 99 -20.52 0.76 -75.07
N GLY A 100 -21.35 -0.21 -74.67
CA GLY A 100 -21.05 -1.21 -73.64
C GLY A 100 -21.31 -0.76 -72.19
N TRP A 101 -21.94 0.41 -71.98
CA TRP A 101 -22.28 0.88 -70.64
C TRP A 101 -23.49 0.13 -70.07
N ARG A 102 -23.43 -0.24 -68.79
CA ARG A 102 -24.49 -0.98 -68.09
C ARG A 102 -25.45 -0.03 -67.37
N TRP A 103 -26.73 -0.09 -67.74
CA TRP A 103 -27.84 0.50 -67.01
C TRP A 103 -28.58 -0.58 -66.22
N GLU A 104 -28.98 -0.28 -64.99
CA GLU A 104 -29.97 -1.06 -64.24
C GLU A 104 -31.34 -0.42 -64.48
N LEU A 105 -32.26 -1.16 -65.12
CA LEU A 105 -33.59 -0.68 -65.47
C LEU A 105 -34.66 -1.44 -64.71
N LEU A 106 -35.67 -0.71 -64.24
CA LEU A 106 -36.95 -1.25 -63.82
C LEU A 106 -37.89 -1.24 -65.04
N LEU A 107 -38.31 -2.43 -65.47
CA LEU A 107 -39.13 -2.63 -66.64
C LEU A 107 -40.55 -3.02 -66.26
N SER A 108 -41.51 -2.52 -67.04
CA SER A 108 -42.90 -2.97 -67.02
C SER A 108 -43.29 -3.40 -68.43
N ALA A 109 -43.79 -4.63 -68.58
CA ALA A 109 -44.15 -5.22 -69.85
C ALA A 109 -45.67 -5.40 -69.95
N THR A 110 -46.28 -4.69 -70.89
CA THR A 110 -47.73 -4.70 -71.12
C THR A 110 -48.01 -5.34 -72.49
N PRO A 111 -48.85 -6.38 -72.56
CA PRO A 111 -49.22 -6.99 -73.84
C PRO A 111 -50.05 -6.02 -74.69
N ARG A 112 -49.66 -5.83 -75.94
CA ARG A 112 -50.40 -5.07 -76.94
C ARG A 112 -51.42 -6.01 -77.60
N ARG A 113 -52.70 -5.64 -77.61
CA ARG A 113 -53.79 -6.43 -78.18
C ARG A 113 -54.30 -5.81 -79.49
N GLY A 114 -54.62 -6.66 -80.47
CA GLY A 114 -55.27 -6.27 -81.73
C GLY A 114 -56.78 -6.09 -81.59
N ASP A 115 -57.45 -5.75 -82.68
CA ASP A 115 -58.87 -5.39 -82.70
C ASP A 115 -59.80 -6.56 -82.33
N ALA A 116 -59.35 -7.81 -82.47
CA ALA A 116 -60.08 -9.01 -82.04
C ALA A 116 -59.62 -9.57 -80.67
N GLY A 117 -58.79 -8.81 -79.92
CA GLY A 117 -58.35 -9.13 -78.55
C GLY A 117 -57.13 -10.06 -78.43
N GLU A 118 -56.58 -10.52 -79.56
CA GLU A 118 -55.35 -11.29 -79.68
C GLU A 118 -54.11 -10.46 -79.32
N VAL A 119 -53.10 -11.09 -78.70
CA VAL A 119 -51.85 -10.40 -78.37
C VAL A 119 -50.99 -10.27 -79.64
N ILE A 120 -50.78 -9.04 -80.09
CA ILE A 120 -50.01 -8.68 -81.30
C ILE A 120 -48.58 -8.20 -80.97
N GLY A 121 -48.18 -8.28 -79.70
CA GLY A 121 -46.84 -7.91 -79.24
C GLY A 121 -46.82 -7.45 -77.78
N THR A 122 -45.70 -6.88 -77.36
CA THR A 122 -45.49 -6.38 -75.99
C THR A 122 -44.86 -5.00 -76.03
N ILE A 123 -45.36 -4.07 -75.22
CA ILE A 123 -44.76 -2.75 -74.99
C ILE A 123 -44.03 -2.80 -73.65
N PHE A 124 -42.78 -2.34 -73.65
CA PHE A 124 -41.96 -2.19 -72.47
C PHE A 124 -41.78 -0.72 -72.14
N VAL A 125 -42.00 -0.38 -70.87
CA VAL A 125 -41.66 0.92 -70.28
C VAL A 125 -40.48 0.70 -69.34
N ALA A 126 -39.41 1.46 -69.53
CA ALA A 126 -38.18 1.27 -68.77
C ALA A 126 -37.79 2.49 -67.96
N GLN A 127 -37.73 2.37 -66.64
CA GLN A 127 -37.22 3.39 -65.76
C GLN A 127 -35.78 3.09 -65.35
N ASN A 128 -34.90 4.07 -65.46
CA ASN A 128 -33.52 3.94 -65.03
C ASN A 128 -33.39 4.06 -63.50
N ILE A 129 -32.86 3.03 -62.85
CA ILE A 129 -32.66 2.98 -61.39
C ILE A 129 -31.18 2.91 -61.01
N THR A 130 -30.27 3.15 -61.97
CA THR A 130 -28.82 2.95 -61.76
C THR A 130 -28.26 3.87 -60.68
N GLU A 131 -28.64 5.16 -60.68
CA GLU A 131 -28.19 6.09 -59.64
C GLU A 131 -28.81 5.78 -58.28
N LEU A 132 -30.11 5.46 -58.25
CA LEU A 132 -30.81 5.07 -57.03
C LEU A 132 -30.18 3.83 -56.38
N ARG A 133 -29.83 2.81 -57.19
CA ARG A 133 -29.15 1.59 -56.75
C ARG A 133 -27.73 1.87 -56.24
N LYS A 134 -26.99 2.75 -56.90
CA LYS A 134 -25.66 3.18 -56.42
C LYS A 134 -25.75 3.88 -55.08
N GLU A 135 -26.71 4.79 -54.90
CA GLU A 135 -26.91 5.52 -53.65
C GLU A 135 -27.34 4.57 -52.51
N LEU A 136 -28.29 3.67 -52.77
CA LEU A 136 -28.70 2.67 -51.79
C LEU A 136 -27.54 1.75 -51.38
N ARG A 137 -26.70 1.32 -52.33
CA ARG A 137 -25.50 0.52 -52.04
C ARG A 137 -24.49 1.29 -51.19
N LYS A 138 -24.30 2.59 -51.45
CA LYS A 138 -23.43 3.44 -50.62
C LYS A 138 -23.96 3.53 -49.20
N VAL A 139 -25.25 3.81 -49.01
CA VAL A 139 -25.86 3.88 -47.67
C VAL A 139 -25.71 2.57 -46.91
N LEU A 140 -25.92 1.43 -47.58
CA LEU A 140 -25.75 0.12 -46.97
C LEU A 140 -24.28 -0.17 -46.61
N ALA A 141 -23.34 0.19 -47.49
CA ALA A 141 -21.91 0.05 -47.24
C ALA A 141 -21.45 0.95 -46.08
N ASP A 142 -21.89 2.20 -46.05
CA ASP A 142 -21.59 3.16 -44.98
C ASP A 142 -22.16 2.70 -43.63
N GLN A 143 -23.36 2.10 -43.61
CA GLN A 143 -23.93 1.50 -42.39
C GLN A 143 -23.13 0.29 -41.91
N GLN A 144 -22.72 -0.60 -42.83
CA GLN A 144 -21.90 -1.76 -42.48
C GLN A 144 -20.51 -1.34 -42.00
N GLN A 145 -19.93 -0.31 -42.62
CA GLN A 145 -18.64 0.24 -42.25
C GLN A 145 -18.72 0.91 -40.87
N GLY A 146 -19.74 1.73 -40.60
CA GLY A 146 -19.97 2.32 -39.28
C GLY A 146 -20.18 1.27 -38.17
N ALA A 147 -20.86 0.16 -38.46
CA ALA A 147 -20.99 -0.95 -37.52
C ALA A 147 -19.66 -1.67 -37.26
N GLY A 148 -18.83 -1.84 -38.30
CA GLY A 148 -17.47 -2.38 -38.19
C GLY A 148 -16.55 -1.48 -37.36
N ASP A 149 -16.59 -0.17 -37.61
CA ASP A 149 -15.80 0.83 -36.87
C ASP A 149 -16.18 0.84 -35.39
N LEU A 150 -17.48 0.80 -35.05
CA LEU A 150 -17.94 0.68 -33.67
C LEU A 150 -17.47 -0.61 -32.99
N THR A 151 -17.49 -1.73 -33.71
CA THR A 151 -17.00 -3.01 -33.18
C THR A 151 -15.49 -2.92 -32.91
N CYS A 152 -14.72 -2.34 -33.84
CA CYS A 152 -13.29 -2.12 -33.66
C CYS A 152 -12.99 -1.21 -32.46
N LEU A 153 -13.74 -0.12 -32.28
CA LEU A 153 -13.58 0.78 -31.14
C LEU A 153 -13.88 0.08 -29.81
N ILE A 154 -14.87 -0.82 -29.77
CA ILE A 154 -15.17 -1.60 -28.57
C ILE A 154 -14.04 -2.59 -28.29
N GLU A 155 -13.54 -3.30 -29.30
CA GLU A 155 -12.49 -4.33 -29.15
C GLU A 155 -11.09 -3.75 -28.87
N THR A 156 -10.81 -2.53 -29.35
CA THR A 156 -9.51 -1.86 -29.16
C THR A 156 -9.51 -0.91 -27.96
N ALA A 157 -10.64 -0.76 -27.27
CA ALA A 157 -10.72 0.12 -26.10
C ALA A 157 -9.81 -0.37 -24.97
N ASP A 158 -9.01 0.55 -24.42
CA ASP A 158 -8.17 0.32 -23.23
C ASP A 158 -8.97 0.18 -21.92
N ALA A 159 -10.31 0.19 -22.00
CA ALA A 159 -11.22 -0.04 -20.89
C ALA A 159 -11.88 -1.41 -21.01
N PRO A 160 -12.05 -2.17 -19.91
CA PRO A 160 -12.89 -3.36 -19.92
C PRO A 160 -14.33 -2.98 -20.24
N ILE A 161 -14.77 -3.35 -21.44
CA ILE A 161 -16.14 -3.18 -21.90
C ILE A 161 -16.77 -4.56 -21.98
N PHE A 162 -17.95 -4.69 -21.40
CA PHE A 162 -18.78 -5.88 -21.54
C PHE A 162 -20.24 -5.49 -21.51
N SER A 163 -21.09 -6.35 -22.06
CA SER A 163 -22.52 -6.11 -22.05
C SER A 163 -23.27 -7.37 -21.71
N VAL A 164 -24.43 -7.20 -21.08
CA VAL A 164 -25.34 -8.28 -20.71
C VAL A 164 -26.69 -8.10 -21.38
N ASP A 165 -27.44 -9.18 -21.56
CA ASP A 165 -28.85 -9.16 -21.97
C ASP A 165 -29.77 -8.90 -20.77
N VAL A 166 -31.08 -8.98 -21.01
CA VAL A 166 -32.13 -8.79 -19.98
C VAL A 166 -32.09 -9.89 -18.90
N ASN A 167 -31.52 -11.05 -19.21
CA ASN A 167 -31.38 -12.17 -18.28
C ASN A 167 -30.04 -12.14 -17.51
N GLY A 168 -29.19 -11.14 -17.77
CA GLY A 168 -27.85 -11.02 -17.18
C GLY A 168 -26.79 -11.90 -17.84
N CYS A 169 -27.07 -12.47 -19.01
CA CYS A 169 -26.13 -13.26 -19.79
C CYS A 169 -25.23 -12.35 -20.62
N ILE A 170 -23.92 -12.65 -20.68
CA ILE A 170 -22.95 -11.82 -21.38
C ILE A 170 -23.16 -11.91 -22.91
N VAL A 171 -23.35 -10.75 -23.53
CA VAL A 171 -23.58 -10.58 -24.98
C VAL A 171 -22.39 -9.95 -25.69
N HIS A 172 -21.60 -9.09 -25.02
CA HIS A 172 -20.35 -8.53 -25.56
C HIS A 172 -19.25 -8.62 -24.51
N TRP A 173 -18.02 -8.89 -24.95
CA TRP A 173 -16.85 -9.06 -24.10
C TRP A 173 -15.59 -8.61 -24.86
N ASN A 174 -15.07 -7.42 -24.52
CA ASN A 174 -13.88 -6.84 -25.13
C ASN A 174 -12.61 -7.64 -24.77
N GLU A 175 -11.60 -7.66 -25.65
CA GLU A 175 -10.24 -8.17 -25.41
C GLU A 175 -9.64 -7.69 -24.08
N LYS A 176 -9.80 -6.40 -23.74
CA LYS A 176 -9.28 -5.89 -22.47
C LYS A 176 -9.92 -6.56 -21.26
N THR A 177 -11.23 -6.84 -21.34
CA THR A 177 -11.98 -7.56 -20.29
C THR A 177 -11.50 -8.99 -20.16
N ALA A 178 -11.23 -9.66 -21.28
CA ALA A 178 -10.66 -11.01 -21.30
C ALA A 178 -9.23 -11.05 -20.71
N ALA A 179 -8.39 -10.07 -21.02
CA ALA A 179 -7.03 -9.97 -20.49
C ALA A 179 -7.01 -9.74 -18.98
N ILE A 180 -7.90 -8.91 -18.46
CA ILE A 180 -7.98 -8.58 -17.02
C ILE A 180 -8.52 -9.77 -16.21
N LEU A 181 -9.60 -10.40 -16.68
CA LEU A 181 -10.26 -11.47 -15.95
C LEU A 181 -9.69 -12.86 -16.27
N GLY A 182 -8.85 -12.99 -17.31
CA GLY A 182 -8.26 -14.24 -17.77
C GLY A 182 -9.20 -15.11 -18.61
N TRP A 183 -10.51 -14.86 -18.58
CA TRP A 183 -11.50 -15.65 -19.29
C TRP A 183 -11.55 -15.30 -20.77
N ALA A 184 -11.34 -16.31 -21.62
CA ALA A 184 -11.52 -16.19 -23.06
C ALA A 184 -12.98 -15.86 -23.41
N LYS A 185 -13.17 -15.04 -24.45
CA LYS A 185 -14.49 -14.57 -24.88
C LYS A 185 -15.46 -15.72 -25.18
N GLU A 186 -14.96 -16.82 -25.74
CA GLU A 186 -15.79 -17.99 -26.09
C GLU A 186 -16.41 -18.66 -24.86
N VAL A 187 -15.74 -18.58 -23.71
CA VAL A 187 -16.20 -19.15 -22.45
C VAL A 187 -17.13 -18.18 -21.72
N ALA A 188 -16.84 -16.88 -21.82
CA ALA A 188 -17.64 -15.85 -21.16
C ALA A 188 -19.01 -15.62 -21.84
N PHE A 189 -19.12 -15.81 -23.16
CA PHE A 189 -20.37 -15.59 -23.88
C PHE A 189 -21.50 -16.51 -23.41
N GLY A 190 -22.65 -15.91 -23.11
CA GLY A 190 -23.85 -16.63 -22.64
C GLY A 190 -23.84 -17.00 -21.16
N CYS A 191 -22.71 -16.88 -20.46
CA CYS A 191 -22.65 -17.10 -19.02
C CYS A 191 -23.30 -15.94 -18.25
N ASN A 192 -23.86 -16.24 -17.09
CA ASN A 192 -24.48 -15.23 -16.24
C ASN A 192 -23.38 -14.47 -15.45
N LEU A 193 -23.27 -13.17 -15.70
CA LEU A 193 -22.20 -12.36 -15.14
C LEU A 193 -22.22 -12.35 -13.59
N VAL A 194 -23.42 -12.28 -13.00
CA VAL A 194 -23.62 -12.14 -11.54
C VAL A 194 -23.23 -13.41 -10.81
N GLN A 195 -23.69 -14.55 -11.35
CA GLN A 195 -23.56 -15.83 -10.68
C GLN A 195 -22.15 -16.38 -10.80
N GLU A 196 -21.50 -16.22 -11.96
CA GLU A 196 -20.19 -16.83 -12.20
C GLU A 196 -19.02 -15.92 -11.86
N PHE A 197 -19.12 -14.62 -12.17
CA PHE A 197 -17.96 -13.73 -12.10
C PHE A 197 -18.02 -12.77 -10.91
N VAL A 198 -19.19 -12.38 -10.40
CA VAL A 198 -19.26 -11.43 -9.26
C VAL A 198 -19.10 -12.17 -7.92
N THR A 199 -18.34 -11.60 -6.99
CA THR A 199 -18.25 -12.10 -5.61
C THR A 199 -19.58 -12.05 -4.88
N ASP A 200 -19.88 -13.10 -4.11
CA ASP A 200 -21.15 -13.30 -3.40
C ASP A 200 -21.57 -12.09 -2.55
N ASP A 201 -20.61 -11.43 -1.88
CA ASP A 201 -20.84 -10.23 -1.06
C ASP A 201 -21.28 -8.99 -1.89
N CYS A 202 -20.97 -8.96 -3.18
CA CYS A 202 -21.31 -7.86 -4.08
C CYS A 202 -22.53 -8.15 -4.97
N GLN A 203 -22.98 -9.40 -5.11
CA GLN A 203 -24.07 -9.77 -6.04
C GLN A 203 -25.36 -8.96 -5.80
N GLY A 204 -25.73 -8.75 -4.53
CA GLY A 204 -26.91 -7.95 -4.18
C GLY A 204 -26.82 -6.48 -4.64
N LYS A 205 -25.63 -5.88 -4.54
CA LYS A 205 -25.39 -4.49 -4.99
C LYS A 205 -25.48 -4.37 -6.51
N VAL A 206 -24.92 -5.34 -7.23
CA VAL A 206 -24.92 -5.30 -8.70
C VAL A 206 -26.34 -5.56 -9.25
N ASN A 207 -27.11 -6.48 -8.64
CA ASN A 207 -28.51 -6.70 -8.99
C ASN A 207 -29.38 -5.45 -8.79
N ALA A 208 -29.23 -4.77 -7.65
CA ALA A 208 -29.95 -3.52 -7.41
C ALA A 208 -29.58 -2.43 -8.44
N ALA A 209 -28.30 -2.34 -8.79
CA ALA A 209 -27.83 -1.42 -9.83
C ALA A 209 -28.43 -1.76 -11.22
N TRP A 210 -28.51 -3.03 -11.58
CA TRP A 210 -29.13 -3.44 -12.85
C TRP A 210 -30.62 -3.16 -12.90
N GLU A 211 -31.36 -3.40 -11.82
CA GLU A 211 -32.78 -3.04 -11.75
C GLU A 211 -32.98 -1.53 -11.94
N GLN A 212 -32.15 -0.69 -11.32
CA GLN A 212 -32.17 0.76 -11.50
C GLN A 212 -31.89 1.16 -12.95
N VAL A 213 -30.87 0.56 -13.58
CA VAL A 213 -30.54 0.82 -14.98
C VAL A 213 -31.64 0.33 -15.92
N ALA A 214 -32.27 -0.81 -15.63
CA ALA A 214 -33.42 -1.33 -16.36
C ALA A 214 -34.67 -0.43 -16.23
N LEU A 215 -34.81 0.31 -15.13
CA LEU A 215 -35.82 1.35 -14.95
C LEU A 215 -35.44 2.67 -15.65
N GLY A 216 -34.27 2.75 -16.29
CA GLY A 216 -33.77 3.92 -17.00
C GLY A 216 -33.10 4.95 -16.08
N GLN A 217 -32.77 4.59 -14.83
CA GLN A 217 -32.00 5.44 -13.94
C GLN A 217 -30.51 5.35 -14.24
N HIS A 218 -29.80 6.46 -14.09
CA HIS A 218 -28.37 6.53 -14.30
C HIS A 218 -27.63 6.05 -13.04
N VAL A 219 -26.87 4.97 -13.15
CA VAL A 219 -26.02 4.46 -12.08
C VAL A 219 -24.57 4.70 -12.50
N SER A 220 -23.83 5.45 -11.69
CA SER A 220 -22.42 5.77 -11.94
C SER A 220 -21.57 5.41 -10.74
N GLY A 221 -20.36 4.94 -11.00
CA GLY A 221 -19.37 4.63 -9.97
C GLY A 221 -19.69 3.36 -9.19
N LEU A 222 -20.18 2.32 -9.86
CA LEU A 222 -20.45 1.04 -9.21
C LEU A 222 -19.14 0.27 -9.02
N GLU A 223 -18.66 0.19 -7.79
CA GLU A 223 -17.49 -0.60 -7.43
C GLU A 223 -17.88 -2.01 -7.02
N PHE A 224 -17.29 -3.02 -7.68
CA PHE A 224 -17.46 -4.41 -7.30
C PHE A 224 -16.24 -5.26 -7.66
N SER A 225 -16.16 -6.44 -7.06
CA SER A 225 -15.08 -7.39 -7.29
C SER A 225 -15.53 -8.53 -8.19
N LEU A 226 -14.73 -8.81 -9.21
CA LEU A 226 -14.91 -9.90 -10.16
C LEU A 226 -13.87 -11.00 -9.89
N LYS A 227 -14.27 -12.26 -10.05
CA LYS A 227 -13.44 -13.45 -9.93
C LYS A 227 -12.76 -13.72 -11.27
N ALA A 228 -11.44 -13.59 -11.30
CA ALA A 228 -10.62 -13.95 -12.46
C ALA A 228 -10.36 -15.47 -12.53
N GLN A 229 -9.96 -15.95 -13.71
CA GLN A 229 -9.58 -17.33 -13.95
C GLN A 229 -8.33 -17.67 -13.11
N GLY A 230 -8.50 -18.45 -12.05
CA GLY A 230 -7.45 -18.75 -11.06
C GLY A 230 -7.76 -18.29 -9.63
N GLY A 231 -8.91 -17.65 -9.40
CA GLY A 231 -9.39 -17.27 -8.06
C GLY A 231 -8.90 -15.90 -7.57
N GLN A 232 -8.14 -15.17 -8.39
CA GLN A 232 -7.77 -13.78 -8.10
C GLN A 232 -9.00 -12.87 -8.18
N LEU A 233 -9.13 -11.95 -7.23
CA LEU A 233 -10.20 -10.95 -7.22
C LEU A 233 -9.72 -9.66 -7.87
N VAL A 234 -10.42 -9.23 -8.93
CA VAL A 234 -10.16 -7.97 -9.63
C VAL A 234 -11.23 -6.96 -9.23
N ARG A 235 -10.83 -5.78 -8.76
CA ARG A 235 -11.76 -4.70 -8.45
C ARG A 235 -11.97 -3.80 -9.65
N VAL A 236 -13.23 -3.62 -10.03
CA VAL A 236 -13.62 -2.80 -11.17
C VAL A 236 -14.62 -1.75 -10.72
N LEU A 237 -14.37 -0.51 -11.15
CA LEU A 237 -15.31 0.59 -11.11
C LEU A 237 -16.08 0.60 -12.43
N ALA A 238 -17.35 0.22 -12.45
CA ALA A 238 -18.15 0.19 -13.67
C ALA A 238 -19.23 1.26 -13.72
N ASN A 239 -19.48 1.74 -14.93
CA ASN A 239 -20.59 2.62 -15.27
C ASN A 239 -21.57 1.86 -16.18
N PRO A 240 -22.64 1.29 -15.64
CA PRO A 240 -23.66 0.60 -16.42
C PRO A 240 -24.61 1.58 -17.12
N VAL A 241 -24.87 1.33 -18.41
CA VAL A 241 -25.76 2.11 -19.28
C VAL A 241 -26.78 1.18 -19.93
N ALA A 242 -28.06 1.56 -19.91
CA ALA A 242 -29.12 0.78 -20.54
C ALA A 242 -28.99 0.78 -22.07
N ARG A 243 -28.91 -0.41 -22.67
CA ARG A 243 -28.91 -0.58 -24.13
C ARG A 243 -30.35 -0.71 -24.62
N ARG A 244 -30.72 0.13 -25.60
CA ARG A 244 -32.07 0.14 -26.20
C ARG A 244 -32.05 -0.37 -27.64
N SER A 245 -33.12 -1.05 -28.03
CA SER A 245 -33.42 -1.45 -29.41
C SER A 245 -33.82 -0.22 -30.24
N ALA A 246 -33.86 -0.37 -31.57
CA ALA A 246 -34.43 0.63 -32.47
C ALA A 246 -35.90 0.98 -32.14
N SER A 247 -36.63 0.06 -31.49
CA SER A 247 -37.99 0.27 -30.98
C SER A 247 -38.07 0.97 -29.61
N GLY A 248 -36.93 1.35 -29.01
CA GLY A 248 -36.86 2.01 -27.70
C GLY A 248 -36.94 1.07 -26.47
N GLN A 249 -37.19 -0.22 -26.69
CA GLN A 249 -37.19 -1.25 -25.64
C GLN A 249 -35.78 -1.54 -25.13
N ILE A 250 -35.64 -1.83 -23.84
CA ILE A 250 -34.34 -2.17 -23.24
C ILE A 250 -33.98 -3.62 -23.58
N VAL A 251 -32.82 -3.81 -24.21
CA VAL A 251 -32.32 -5.12 -24.69
C VAL A 251 -31.14 -5.60 -23.83
N GLY A 252 -30.80 -4.87 -22.78
CA GLY A 252 -29.73 -5.23 -21.86
C GLY A 252 -28.97 -4.02 -21.33
N VAL A 253 -27.79 -4.28 -20.78
CA VAL A 253 -26.96 -3.26 -20.12
C VAL A 253 -25.54 -3.34 -20.69
N LEU A 254 -24.99 -2.20 -21.08
CA LEU A 254 -23.59 -2.02 -21.46
C LEU A 254 -22.83 -1.47 -20.27
N CYS A 255 -21.74 -2.12 -19.87
CA CYS A 255 -20.89 -1.68 -18.79
C CYS A 255 -19.52 -1.28 -19.34
N ILE A 256 -19.08 -0.08 -18.97
CA ILE A 256 -17.70 0.37 -19.17
C ILE A 256 -17.04 0.39 -17.80
N GLY A 257 -16.00 -0.41 -17.64
CA GLY A 257 -15.25 -0.55 -16.40
C GLY A 257 -13.92 0.17 -16.43
N GLN A 258 -13.41 0.49 -15.25
CA GLN A 258 -12.02 0.84 -15.01
C GLN A 258 -11.46 -0.09 -13.94
N GLU A 259 -10.32 -0.70 -14.23
CA GLU A 259 -9.61 -1.50 -13.23
C GLU A 259 -9.01 -0.58 -12.17
N ILE A 260 -9.30 -0.86 -10.89
CA ILE A 260 -8.78 -0.09 -9.75
C ILE A 260 -7.91 -0.94 -8.82
N THR A 261 -7.55 -2.17 -9.22
CA THR A 261 -6.81 -3.13 -8.38
C THR A 261 -5.49 -2.55 -7.87
N CYS A 262 -4.67 -1.95 -8.73
CA CYS A 262 -3.40 -1.33 -8.32
C CYS A 262 -3.59 -0.11 -7.40
N ARG A 263 -4.61 0.71 -7.65
CA ARG A 263 -4.90 1.89 -6.82
C ARG A 263 -5.40 1.50 -5.43
N ALA A 264 -6.26 0.48 -5.37
CA ALA A 264 -6.77 -0.05 -4.12
C ALA A 264 -5.66 -0.75 -3.31
N GLN A 265 -4.74 -1.47 -3.95
CA GLN A 265 -3.58 -2.09 -3.28
C GLN A 265 -2.65 -1.03 -2.68
N ALA A 266 -2.25 -0.01 -3.45
CA ALA A 266 -1.41 1.06 -2.94
C ALA A 266 -2.06 1.84 -1.78
N SER A 267 -3.39 2.06 -1.84
CA SER A 267 -4.14 2.67 -0.74
C SER A 267 -4.20 1.77 0.50
N ALA A 268 -4.42 0.47 0.32
CA ALA A 268 -4.49 -0.49 1.41
C ALA A 268 -3.13 -0.67 2.10
N GLU A 269 -2.05 -0.76 1.33
CA GLU A 269 -0.67 -0.81 1.86
C GLU A 269 -0.32 0.47 2.63
N ALA A 270 -0.70 1.64 2.11
CA ALA A 270 -0.47 2.91 2.81
C ALA A 270 -1.27 2.99 4.13
N GLU A 271 -2.53 2.54 4.14
CA GLU A 271 -3.35 2.46 5.36
C GLU A 271 -2.79 1.44 6.36
N GLU A 272 -2.27 0.31 5.88
CA GLU A 272 -1.67 -0.72 6.73
C GLU A 272 -0.37 -0.20 7.36
N LEU A 273 0.50 0.45 6.60
CA LEU A 273 1.70 1.11 7.12
C LEU A 273 1.36 2.23 8.11
N ALA A 274 0.35 3.06 7.83
CA ALA A 274 -0.11 4.10 8.76
C ALA A 274 -0.63 3.48 10.06
N ARG A 275 -1.35 2.34 9.98
CA ARG A 275 -1.82 1.59 11.13
C ARG A 275 -0.67 0.98 11.93
N VAL A 276 0.33 0.40 11.27
CA VAL A 276 1.53 -0.12 11.92
C VAL A 276 2.28 1.00 12.66
N ILE A 277 2.46 2.15 12.02
CA ILE A 277 3.07 3.33 12.65
C ILE A 277 2.26 3.79 13.86
N TYR A 278 0.92 3.83 13.76
CA TYR A 278 0.03 4.29 14.84
C TYR A 278 -0.18 3.25 15.98
N THR A 279 0.11 1.98 15.74
CA THR A 279 -0.01 0.91 16.75
C THR A 279 1.33 0.46 17.32
N ALA A 280 2.43 0.95 16.77
CA ALA A 280 3.77 0.63 17.25
C ALA A 280 3.93 1.04 18.72
N ASN A 281 4.52 0.17 19.52
CA ASN A 281 4.85 0.44 20.93
C ASN A 281 6.13 1.28 21.09
N ALA A 282 6.42 2.16 20.12
CA ALA A 282 7.56 3.05 20.08
C ALA A 282 7.08 4.50 19.91
N LEU A 283 7.85 5.47 20.37
CA LEU A 283 7.46 6.88 20.28
C LEU A 283 7.76 7.39 18.87
N ILE A 284 6.80 7.33 17.96
CA ILE A 284 7.02 7.72 16.55
C ILE A 284 6.33 9.05 16.28
N PHE A 285 7.11 10.05 15.85
CA PHE A 285 6.59 11.32 15.36
C PHE A 285 7.21 11.67 14.00
N GLY A 286 6.51 12.50 13.25
CA GLY A 286 7.01 13.05 11.99
C GLY A 286 6.87 14.56 12.02
N VAL A 287 7.90 15.26 11.57
CA VAL A 287 7.88 16.72 11.37
C VAL A 287 8.12 17.05 9.91
N ASP A 288 7.57 18.16 9.43
CA ASP A 288 7.87 18.70 8.10
C ASP A 288 9.20 19.48 8.08
N THR A 289 9.52 20.12 6.95
CA THR A 289 10.72 20.94 6.76
C THR A 289 10.74 22.20 7.63
N GLU A 290 9.59 22.63 8.15
CA GLU A 290 9.46 23.77 9.06
C GLU A 290 9.50 23.34 10.53
N GLY A 291 9.57 22.04 10.81
CA GLY A 291 9.58 21.48 12.17
C GLY A 291 8.19 21.34 12.79
N CYS A 292 7.13 21.43 11.99
CA CYS A 292 5.74 21.25 12.42
C CYS A 292 5.34 19.77 12.38
N ILE A 293 4.54 19.34 13.36
CA ILE A 293 4.17 17.93 13.53
C ILE A 293 3.19 17.50 12.42
N THR A 294 3.57 16.47 11.67
CA THR A 294 2.74 15.80 10.64
C THR A 294 2.30 14.41 11.07
N GLU A 295 3.08 13.70 11.88
CA GLU A 295 2.74 12.37 12.38
C GLU A 295 2.89 12.29 13.89
N TRP A 296 1.96 11.59 14.52
CA TRP A 296 1.95 11.39 15.97
C TRP A 296 1.35 10.03 16.31
N ASN A 297 2.18 9.14 16.83
CA ASN A 297 1.78 7.80 17.21
C ASN A 297 0.99 7.78 18.54
N ARG A 298 0.09 6.81 18.71
CA ARG A 298 -0.67 6.56 19.94
C ARG A 298 0.21 6.55 21.19
N LYS A 299 1.39 5.92 21.13
CA LYS A 299 2.27 5.83 22.30
C LYS A 299 2.77 7.21 22.76
N LEU A 300 3.00 8.12 21.82
CA LEU A 300 3.33 9.51 22.13
C LEU A 300 2.14 10.28 22.67
N ALA A 301 0.92 10.02 22.18
CA ALA A 301 -0.29 10.63 22.73
C ALA A 301 -0.53 10.22 24.19
N GLU A 302 -0.35 8.93 24.51
CA GLU A 302 -0.41 8.41 25.88
C GLU A 302 0.65 9.03 26.79
N LEU A 303 1.89 9.21 26.28
CA LEU A 303 3.01 9.74 27.06
C LEU A 303 2.94 11.26 27.25
N SER A 304 2.58 12.01 26.21
CA SER A 304 2.52 13.47 26.24
C SER A 304 1.23 14.02 26.83
N GLY A 305 0.15 13.22 26.85
CA GLY A 305 -1.20 13.64 27.22
C GLY A 305 -1.88 14.50 26.16
N GLN A 306 -1.42 14.45 24.90
CA GLN A 306 -1.96 15.24 23.79
C GLN A 306 -2.26 14.35 22.58
N GLU A 307 -3.52 14.40 22.11
CA GLU A 307 -4.00 13.66 20.94
C GLU A 307 -3.50 14.29 19.63
N LYS A 308 -3.35 13.47 18.57
CA LYS A 308 -2.82 13.88 17.25
C LYS A 308 -3.54 15.13 16.69
N GLU A 309 -4.86 15.22 16.89
CA GLU A 309 -5.72 16.29 16.37
C GLU A 309 -5.41 17.66 16.99
N GLU A 310 -4.98 17.71 18.26
CA GLU A 310 -4.69 18.97 18.95
C GLU A 310 -3.33 19.56 18.57
N ILE A 311 -2.42 18.74 18.04
CA ILE A 311 -1.00 19.08 17.86
C ILE A 311 -0.55 19.08 16.41
N TYR A 312 -1.38 18.57 15.51
CA TYR A 312 -1.10 18.58 14.09
C TYR A 312 -0.81 20.00 13.60
N GLY A 313 0.31 20.20 12.91
CA GLY A 313 0.76 21.50 12.42
C GLY A 313 1.36 22.43 13.48
N LYS A 314 1.49 22.01 14.74
CA LYS A 314 2.21 22.79 15.76
C LYS A 314 3.72 22.50 15.72
N PRO A 315 4.57 23.48 16.07
CA PRO A 315 6.01 23.29 16.13
C PRO A 315 6.40 22.32 17.26
N PHE A 316 7.15 21.28 16.93
CA PHE A 316 7.57 20.24 17.88
C PHE A 316 8.47 20.80 19.00
N VAL A 317 9.54 21.50 18.61
CA VAL A 317 10.58 21.99 19.52
C VAL A 317 10.04 23.04 20.51
N ALA A 318 9.15 23.92 20.06
CA ALA A 318 8.60 24.96 20.91
C ALA A 318 7.65 24.42 22.00
N ASN A 319 6.91 23.35 21.68
CA ASN A 319 5.83 22.84 22.54
C ASN A 319 6.26 21.71 23.47
N PHE A 320 7.18 20.84 23.04
CA PHE A 320 7.52 19.60 23.77
C PHE A 320 8.95 19.57 24.32
N VAL A 321 9.83 20.48 23.90
CA VAL A 321 11.23 20.52 24.35
C VAL A 321 11.43 21.71 25.32
N PRO A 322 12.03 21.48 26.50
CA PRO A 322 12.39 22.55 27.44
C PRO A 322 13.32 23.59 26.82
N GLU A 323 13.19 24.85 27.24
CA GLU A 323 13.92 25.99 26.66
C GLU A 323 15.44 25.79 26.62
N ALA A 324 16.01 25.15 27.64
CA ALA A 324 17.45 24.85 27.72
C ALA A 324 17.96 23.89 26.63
N GLU A 325 17.11 23.04 26.06
CA GLU A 325 17.50 22.01 25.07
C GLU A 325 16.94 22.30 23.66
N ARG A 326 16.22 23.42 23.46
CA ARG A 326 15.58 23.74 22.17
C ARG A 326 16.57 23.97 21.04
N GLU A 327 17.68 24.65 21.30
CA GLU A 327 18.73 24.92 20.30
C GLU A 327 19.43 23.63 19.86
N GLU A 328 19.64 22.71 20.80
CA GLU A 328 20.27 21.42 20.52
C GLU A 328 19.37 20.55 19.65
N VAL A 329 18.08 20.41 20.01
CA VAL A 329 17.13 19.60 19.25
C VAL A 329 16.83 20.21 17.88
N SER A 330 16.77 21.53 17.75
CA SER A 330 16.59 22.18 16.44
C SER A 330 17.80 21.95 15.53
N ARG A 331 19.02 21.97 16.07
CA ARG A 331 20.24 21.63 15.33
C ARG A 331 20.20 20.18 14.86
N VAL A 332 19.81 19.23 15.72
CA VAL A 332 19.70 17.81 15.36
C VAL A 332 18.69 17.58 14.23
N LEU A 333 17.53 18.25 14.28
CA LEU A 333 16.54 18.16 13.22
C LEU A 333 17.06 18.79 11.91
N ALA A 334 17.78 19.91 11.99
CA ALA A 334 18.42 20.55 10.83
C ALA A 334 19.55 19.67 10.24
N GLU A 335 20.35 19.01 11.07
CA GLU A 335 21.37 18.04 10.64
C GLU A 335 20.73 16.82 9.97
N ALA A 336 19.62 16.31 10.50
CA ALA A 336 18.86 15.23 9.88
C ALA A 336 18.30 15.63 8.50
N LEU A 337 17.89 16.90 8.33
CA LEU A 337 17.50 17.46 7.04
C LEU A 337 18.70 17.68 6.09
N ALA A 338 19.88 18.02 6.63
CA ALA A 338 21.07 18.43 5.89
C ALA A 338 22.06 17.30 5.54
N ASN A 339 22.04 16.15 6.24
CA ASN A 339 22.97 15.02 6.09
C ASN A 339 22.88 14.26 4.76
N ASN A 340 22.67 14.96 3.66
CA ASN A 340 22.57 14.37 2.34
C ASN A 340 23.16 15.20 1.20
N SER A 341 24.19 16.00 1.44
CA SER A 341 25.03 16.52 0.34
C SER A 341 26.33 15.74 0.11
N ASN A 342 26.78 14.86 1.00
CA ASN A 342 28.12 14.22 0.88
C ASN A 342 28.17 12.68 1.02
N SER A 343 27.05 11.95 0.83
CA SER A 343 27.04 10.48 0.85
C SER A 343 27.32 9.88 -0.54
N SER A 344 28.35 10.39 -1.24
CA SER A 344 28.91 9.80 -2.47
C SER A 344 30.44 9.84 -2.49
N SER A 345 31.08 9.74 -1.32
CA SER A 345 32.48 9.34 -1.25
C SER A 345 32.70 8.40 -0.08
N SER A 346 32.82 7.11 -0.42
CA SER A 346 33.64 6.10 0.22
C SER A 346 34.01 6.34 1.69
N ASN A 347 33.16 5.88 2.61
CA ASN A 347 33.61 5.12 3.78
C ASN A 347 32.42 4.36 4.40
N ASN A 348 32.40 3.05 4.15
CA ASN A 348 31.38 2.09 4.59
C ASN A 348 31.42 1.82 6.10
N ASN A 349 31.22 2.80 6.99
CA ASN A 349 31.06 2.52 8.43
C ASN A 349 30.46 3.65 9.29
N SER A 350 29.51 4.44 8.79
CA SER A 350 28.70 5.30 9.65
C SER A 350 27.23 4.91 9.53
N ASN A 351 26.79 4.09 10.49
CA ASN A 351 25.38 3.88 10.79
C ASN A 351 24.66 5.24 10.80
N ASN A 352 23.68 5.37 9.91
CA ASN A 352 22.93 6.58 9.61
C ASN A 352 21.87 6.91 10.69
N SER A 353 22.23 6.73 11.95
CA SER A 353 21.35 6.93 13.12
C SER A 353 22.22 7.38 14.28
N SER A 354 22.59 8.67 14.28
CA SER A 354 23.04 9.30 15.51
C SER A 354 21.85 9.27 16.47
N ASN A 355 21.97 8.50 17.55
CA ASN A 355 20.97 8.51 18.61
C ASN A 355 21.24 9.73 19.49
N TYR A 356 20.23 10.56 19.68
CA TYR A 356 20.32 11.79 20.48
C TYR A 356 19.45 11.69 21.72
N GLU A 357 20.00 11.98 22.89
CA GLU A 357 19.25 12.02 24.14
C GLU A 357 18.71 13.43 24.37
N PHE A 358 17.41 13.58 24.53
CA PHE A 358 16.78 14.85 24.87
C PHE A 358 15.65 14.67 25.88
N THR A 359 15.23 15.76 26.50
CA THR A 359 14.15 15.77 27.47
C THR A 359 12.85 16.20 26.80
N LEU A 360 11.82 15.35 26.88
CA LEU A 360 10.46 15.65 26.45
C LEU A 360 9.62 16.08 27.65
N CYS A 361 8.94 17.22 27.52
CA CYS A 361 8.02 17.76 28.50
C CYS A 361 6.59 17.35 28.16
N THR A 362 5.89 16.73 29.11
CA THR A 362 4.48 16.36 28.96
C THR A 362 3.56 17.52 29.38
N ARG A 363 2.27 17.42 29.04
CA ARG A 363 1.26 18.41 29.45
C ARG A 363 1.18 18.57 30.98
N ASP A 364 1.51 17.52 31.72
CA ASP A 364 1.53 17.48 33.19
C ASP A 364 2.86 18.00 33.80
N GLN A 365 3.70 18.68 33.02
CA GLN A 365 5.03 19.17 33.41
C GLN A 365 5.99 18.06 33.87
N GLN A 366 5.78 16.81 33.43
CA GLN A 366 6.72 15.74 33.68
C GLN A 366 7.81 15.74 32.61
N PHE A 367 9.06 15.57 33.06
CA PHE A 367 10.21 15.44 32.19
C PHE A 367 10.50 13.96 31.92
N ARG A 368 10.56 13.59 30.65
CA ARG A 368 10.87 12.23 30.19
C ARG A 368 12.14 12.29 29.36
N LYS A 369 13.12 11.43 29.64
CA LYS A 369 14.34 11.32 28.83
C LYS A 369 14.08 10.40 27.66
N ILE A 370 14.18 10.94 26.45
CA ILE A 370 13.92 10.23 25.20
C ILE A 370 15.23 10.08 24.43
N LEU A 371 15.55 8.85 24.04
CA LEU A 371 16.57 8.55 23.05
C LEU A 371 15.94 8.60 21.66
N LEU A 372 16.34 9.55 20.84
CA LEU A 372 15.80 9.81 19.51
C LEU A 372 16.72 9.32 18.41
N SER A 373 16.17 8.53 17.50
CA SER A 373 16.75 8.29 16.19
C SER A 373 15.92 9.04 15.13
N ALA A 374 16.52 10.02 14.47
CA ALA A 374 15.87 10.84 13.46
C ALA A 374 16.34 10.44 12.05
N THR A 375 15.39 10.31 11.11
CA THR A 375 15.66 9.96 9.71
C THR A 375 14.90 10.87 8.75
N ALA A 376 15.53 11.31 7.66
CA ALA A 376 14.88 12.18 6.69
C ALA A 376 13.81 11.42 5.88
N ARG A 377 12.60 11.98 5.81
CA ARG A 377 11.51 11.51 4.94
C ARG A 377 11.65 12.14 3.56
N ARG A 378 11.48 11.35 2.50
CA ARG A 378 11.59 11.81 1.11
C ARG A 378 10.30 11.61 0.33
N SER A 379 10.07 12.50 -0.63
CA SER A 379 9.07 12.35 -1.68
C SER A 379 9.50 11.28 -2.70
N ALA A 380 8.56 10.82 -3.53
CA ALA A 380 8.83 9.92 -4.66
C ALA A 380 9.84 10.51 -5.67
N THR A 381 10.01 11.84 -5.69
CA THR A 381 11.00 12.58 -6.50
C THR A 381 12.39 12.67 -5.85
N GLY A 382 12.57 12.15 -4.63
CA GLY A 382 13.84 12.17 -3.89
C GLY A 382 14.07 13.42 -3.02
N GLU A 383 13.19 14.42 -3.11
CA GLU A 383 13.22 15.63 -2.27
C GLU A 383 12.86 15.32 -0.82
N VAL A 384 13.50 15.99 0.14
CA VAL A 384 13.22 15.81 1.57
C VAL A 384 11.92 16.54 1.92
N THR A 385 10.93 15.80 2.42
CA THR A 385 9.62 16.32 2.81
C THR A 385 9.45 16.47 4.33
N GLY A 386 10.46 16.09 5.10
CA GLY A 386 10.44 16.20 6.56
C GLY A 386 11.39 15.21 7.24
N VAL A 387 11.20 15.00 8.54
CA VAL A 387 11.98 14.08 9.38
C VAL A 387 11.02 13.17 10.15
N ILE A 388 11.30 11.87 10.18
CA ILE A 388 10.63 10.91 11.06
C ILE A 388 11.58 10.62 12.22
N GLY A 389 11.09 10.87 13.44
CA GLY A 389 11.76 10.56 14.69
C GLY A 389 11.17 9.32 15.34
N VAL A 390 12.02 8.36 15.69
CA VAL A 390 11.67 7.21 16.54
C VAL A 390 12.36 7.39 17.89
N GLY A 391 11.56 7.55 18.94
CA GLY A 391 11.99 7.76 20.30
C GLY A 391 11.83 6.50 21.16
N GLN A 392 12.75 6.31 22.09
CA GLN A 392 12.65 5.34 23.17
C GLN A 392 12.72 6.08 24.52
N ASP A 393 11.77 5.80 25.41
CA ASP A 393 11.82 6.32 26.78
C ASP A 393 12.93 5.60 27.56
N ILE A 394 13.94 6.35 27.97
CA ILE A 394 15.08 5.88 28.76
C ILE A 394 15.08 6.50 30.16
N THR A 395 13.96 7.08 30.61
CA THR A 395 13.86 7.78 31.91
C THR A 395 14.28 6.88 33.07
N GLU A 396 13.78 5.64 33.12
CA GLU A 396 14.12 4.68 34.18
C GLU A 396 15.61 4.30 34.15
N LEU A 397 16.13 3.99 32.97
CA LEU A 397 17.56 3.69 32.75
C LEU A 397 18.45 4.86 33.12
N TYR A 398 18.03 6.09 32.80
CA TYR A 398 18.76 7.30 33.13
C TYR A 398 18.81 7.52 34.66
N HIS A 399 17.68 7.34 35.35
CA HIS A 399 17.64 7.43 36.81
C HIS A 399 18.54 6.38 37.48
N GLN A 400 18.49 5.12 37.02
CA GLN A 400 19.37 4.08 37.54
C GLN A 400 20.86 4.39 37.32
N ARG A 401 21.22 4.92 36.14
CA ARG A 401 22.60 5.36 35.85
C ARG A 401 23.02 6.53 36.75
N LEU A 402 22.14 7.50 36.95
CA LEU A 402 22.40 8.66 37.79
C LEU A 402 22.56 8.25 39.26
N GLU A 403 21.67 7.41 39.78
CA GLU A 403 21.75 6.88 41.15
C GLU A 403 23.03 6.07 41.36
N ALA A 404 23.41 5.21 40.40
CA ALA A 404 24.66 4.48 40.47
C ALA A 404 25.87 5.42 40.48
N ALA A 405 25.86 6.48 39.67
CA ALA A 405 26.94 7.47 39.63
C ALA A 405 27.04 8.27 40.94
N ILE A 406 25.92 8.73 41.48
CA ILE A 406 25.86 9.41 42.78
C ILE A 406 26.33 8.47 43.89
N MET A 407 25.85 7.23 43.89
CA MET A 407 26.26 6.23 44.87
C MET A 407 27.77 5.93 44.79
N THR A 408 28.36 5.91 43.59
CA THR A 408 29.82 5.79 43.48
C THR A 408 30.56 7.00 44.03
N ASP A 409 30.11 8.24 43.80
CA ASP A 409 30.74 9.44 44.37
C ASP A 409 30.62 9.47 45.90
N ASP A 410 29.43 9.14 46.42
CA ASP A 410 29.18 9.05 47.86
C ASP A 410 30.05 7.97 48.51
N LEU A 411 30.16 6.79 47.89
CA LEU A 411 31.06 5.73 48.37
C LEU A 411 32.53 6.17 48.33
N TRP A 412 32.97 6.84 47.27
CA TRP A 412 34.32 7.40 47.20
C TRP A 412 34.58 8.39 48.33
N ARG A 413 33.66 9.33 48.58
CA ARG A 413 33.75 10.28 49.69
C ARG A 413 33.78 9.59 51.04
N LEU A 414 32.95 8.57 51.25
CA LEU A 414 32.91 7.81 52.51
C LEU A 414 34.21 7.06 52.77
N ILE A 415 34.79 6.45 51.73
CA ILE A 415 36.08 5.75 51.87
C ILE A 415 37.18 6.78 52.10
N ASP A 416 37.22 7.87 51.32
CA ASP A 416 38.29 8.87 51.40
C ASP A 416 38.28 9.70 52.71
N THR A 417 37.12 9.85 53.34
CA THR A 417 36.97 10.52 54.65
C THR A 417 37.02 9.57 55.85
N ALA A 418 37.17 8.26 55.62
CA ALA A 418 37.20 7.28 56.70
C ALA A 418 38.44 7.48 57.59
N ASN A 419 38.25 7.46 58.91
CA ASN A 419 39.34 7.53 59.90
C ASN A 419 40.12 6.19 60.04
N ALA A 420 39.93 5.27 59.08
CA ALA A 420 40.63 4.00 58.99
C ALA A 420 41.57 4.01 57.79
N ALA A 421 42.74 3.40 57.96
CA ALA A 421 43.72 3.20 56.91
C ALA A 421 43.20 2.15 55.91
N ILE A 422 42.75 2.58 54.73
CA ILE A 422 42.22 1.70 53.69
C ILE A 422 43.11 1.77 52.46
N PHE A 423 43.64 0.62 52.02
CA PHE A 423 44.34 0.50 50.74
C PHE A 423 43.93 -0.79 50.02
N ALA A 424 44.13 -0.83 48.71
CA ALA A 424 43.91 -2.05 47.93
C ALA A 424 45.07 -2.30 46.97
N VAL A 425 45.40 -3.56 46.74
CA VAL A 425 46.41 -4.02 45.79
C VAL A 425 45.82 -4.94 44.74
N ASP A 426 46.42 -5.00 43.55
CA ASP A 426 46.09 -5.98 42.51
C ASP A 426 46.71 -7.36 42.79
N ARG A 427 46.53 -8.31 41.85
CA ARG A 427 47.12 -9.66 41.93
C ARG A 427 48.65 -9.66 41.96
N GLU A 428 49.29 -8.60 41.47
CA GLU A 428 50.75 -8.46 41.41
C GLU A 428 51.28 -7.72 42.65
N GLY A 429 50.41 -7.39 43.63
CA GLY A 429 50.79 -6.68 44.84
C GLY A 429 51.03 -5.17 44.62
N LYS A 430 50.61 -4.62 43.48
CA LYS A 430 50.71 -3.18 43.19
C LYS A 430 49.53 -2.42 43.76
N VAL A 431 49.78 -1.25 44.31
CA VAL A 431 48.74 -0.42 44.92
C VAL A 431 47.77 0.11 43.86
N THR A 432 46.49 -0.18 44.03
CA THR A 432 45.37 0.28 43.19
C THR A 432 44.46 1.28 43.89
N PHE A 433 44.50 1.33 45.22
CA PHE A 433 43.70 2.24 46.03
C PHE A 433 44.47 2.68 47.27
N TRP A 434 44.37 3.96 47.64
CA TRP A 434 45.06 4.54 48.79
C TRP A 434 44.26 5.72 49.37
N ASN A 435 43.62 5.51 50.52
CA ASN A 435 42.82 6.52 51.21
C ASN A 435 43.70 7.63 51.83
N GLN A 436 43.16 8.85 51.96
CA GLN A 436 43.71 9.99 52.71
C GLN A 436 44.33 9.59 54.06
N LYS A 437 43.68 8.72 54.85
CA LYS A 437 44.23 8.31 56.16
C LYS A 437 45.54 7.54 56.04
N VAL A 438 45.69 6.70 55.02
CA VAL A 438 46.96 5.99 54.75
C VAL A 438 48.01 6.98 54.25
N ALA A 439 47.61 7.96 53.43
CA ALA A 439 48.50 9.01 52.97
C ALA A 439 49.08 9.85 54.12
N GLU A 440 48.27 10.15 55.15
CA GLU A 440 48.73 10.80 56.39
C GLU A 440 49.70 9.92 57.18
N LEU A 441 49.36 8.63 57.38
CA LEU A 441 50.14 7.72 58.23
C LEU A 441 51.47 7.28 57.58
N ALA A 442 51.47 7.09 56.26
CA ALA A 442 52.65 6.69 55.50
C ALA A 442 53.41 7.88 54.89
N GLY A 443 52.86 9.10 54.94
CA GLY A 443 53.50 10.31 54.41
C GLY A 443 53.61 10.37 52.88
N HIS A 444 52.85 9.55 52.15
CA HIS A 444 52.87 9.49 50.69
C HIS A 444 51.47 9.73 50.09
N PRO A 445 51.30 10.72 49.18
CA PRO A 445 50.02 10.95 48.53
C PRO A 445 49.69 9.83 47.53
N TYR A 446 48.40 9.60 47.30
CA TYR A 446 47.87 8.57 46.39
C TYR A 446 48.61 8.53 45.03
N GLU A 447 48.85 9.70 44.43
CA GLU A 447 49.51 9.85 43.13
C GLU A 447 50.95 9.30 43.08
N ALA A 448 51.67 9.32 44.21
CA ALA A 448 53.05 8.85 44.27
C ALA A 448 53.18 7.33 44.50
N VAL A 449 52.09 6.69 44.93
CA VAL A 449 52.06 5.29 45.41
C VAL A 449 51.40 4.35 44.40
N ILE A 450 50.45 4.83 43.60
CA ILE A 450 49.69 4.00 42.66
C ILE A 450 50.61 3.26 41.67
N GLY A 451 50.31 1.97 41.42
CA GLY A 451 51.04 1.12 40.49
C GLY A 451 52.41 0.63 40.98
N LYS A 452 52.87 1.05 42.16
CA LYS A 452 54.10 0.56 42.78
C LYS A 452 53.83 -0.65 43.67
N PRO A 453 54.79 -1.60 43.77
CA PRO A 453 54.67 -2.75 44.66
C PRO A 453 54.62 -2.31 46.13
N LEU A 454 53.60 -2.79 46.86
CA LEU A 454 53.38 -2.42 48.26
C LEU A 454 54.52 -2.91 49.17
N VAL A 455 54.87 -4.19 49.04
CA VAL A 455 55.82 -4.89 49.93
C VAL A 455 57.24 -4.34 49.80
N GLU A 456 57.67 -4.04 48.58
CA GLU A 456 59.04 -3.57 48.31
C GLU A 456 59.26 -2.11 48.75
N ASN A 457 58.24 -1.26 48.66
CA ASN A 457 58.45 0.19 48.82
C ASN A 457 57.93 0.76 50.14
N PHE A 458 56.92 0.14 50.76
CA PHE A 458 56.20 0.74 51.89
C PHE A 458 56.18 -0.12 53.17
N ILE A 459 56.73 -1.35 53.10
CA ILE A 459 56.81 -2.28 54.24
C ILE A 459 58.28 -2.46 54.65
N SER A 460 58.55 -2.48 55.96
CA SER A 460 59.90 -2.72 56.50
C SER A 460 60.41 -4.12 56.21
N GLU A 461 61.73 -4.22 56.03
CA GLU A 461 62.44 -5.48 55.79
C GLU A 461 62.07 -6.59 56.80
N GLU A 462 61.85 -6.24 58.07
CA GLU A 462 61.47 -7.19 59.13
C GLU A 462 60.07 -7.81 58.93
N TYR A 463 59.15 -7.13 58.23
CA TYR A 463 57.76 -7.55 58.06
C TYR A 463 57.40 -7.85 56.59
N ARG A 464 58.37 -7.79 55.65
CA ARG A 464 58.14 -8.07 54.23
C ARG A 464 57.71 -9.51 53.99
N GLU A 465 58.38 -10.47 54.62
CA GLU A 465 58.06 -11.90 54.48
C GLU A 465 56.67 -12.20 55.06
N GLU A 466 56.34 -11.61 56.20
CA GLU A 466 55.03 -11.80 56.85
C GLU A 466 53.90 -11.23 55.98
N VAL A 467 54.03 -10.00 55.48
CA VAL A 467 52.97 -9.39 54.65
C VAL A 467 52.89 -10.00 53.26
N ALA A 468 54.01 -10.47 52.68
CA ALA A 468 53.98 -11.23 51.43
C ALA A 468 53.21 -12.55 51.60
N GLY A 469 53.45 -13.28 52.70
CA GLY A 469 52.70 -14.49 53.03
C GLY A 469 51.21 -14.21 53.22
N VAL A 470 50.87 -13.16 53.97
CA VAL A 470 49.47 -12.73 54.15
C VAL A 470 48.80 -12.37 52.82
N LEU A 471 49.50 -11.70 51.90
CA LEU A 471 48.95 -11.40 50.58
C LEU A 471 48.71 -12.67 49.74
N GLU A 472 49.62 -13.65 49.79
CA GLU A 472 49.44 -14.95 49.13
C GLU A 472 48.27 -15.74 49.71
N ASP A 473 48.16 -15.81 51.04
CA ASP A 473 47.05 -16.46 51.75
C ASP A 473 45.71 -15.82 51.35
N VAL A 474 45.67 -14.49 51.27
CA VAL A 474 44.46 -13.77 50.87
C VAL A 474 44.13 -13.93 49.39
N LEU A 475 45.14 -13.98 48.51
CA LEU A 475 44.95 -14.28 47.10
C LEU A 475 44.52 -15.74 46.86
N SER A 476 44.77 -16.64 47.81
CA SER A 476 44.25 -18.02 47.81
C SER A 476 42.78 -18.12 48.24
N GLY A 477 42.22 -17.04 48.81
CA GLY A 477 40.83 -16.90 49.20
C GLY A 477 40.58 -16.85 50.72
N GLU A 478 41.63 -16.83 51.54
CA GLU A 478 41.48 -16.74 53.01
C GLU A 478 41.49 -15.28 53.51
N SER A 479 40.52 -14.90 54.33
CA SER A 479 40.53 -13.57 54.96
C SER A 479 41.42 -13.58 56.21
N VAL A 480 42.50 -12.82 56.19
CA VAL A 480 43.45 -12.72 57.31
C VAL A 480 43.14 -11.48 58.15
N HIS A 481 43.04 -11.65 59.47
CA HIS A 481 42.60 -10.60 60.39
C HIS A 481 43.68 -10.29 61.44
N ASN A 482 43.67 -9.06 61.97
CA ASN A 482 44.52 -8.58 63.06
C ASN A 482 46.04 -8.70 62.79
N VAL A 483 46.47 -8.43 61.56
CA VAL A 483 47.90 -8.39 61.22
C VAL A 483 48.45 -7.03 61.66
N GLU A 484 49.43 -7.03 62.55
CA GLU A 484 50.09 -5.81 62.99
C GLU A 484 51.22 -5.45 62.03
N ILE A 485 51.08 -4.33 61.33
CA ILE A 485 52.09 -3.85 60.37
C ILE A 485 52.62 -2.51 60.83
N VAL A 486 53.93 -2.31 60.66
CA VAL A 486 54.58 -1.03 60.91
C VAL A 486 54.72 -0.27 59.59
N LEU A 487 53.96 0.83 59.45
CA LEU A 487 54.08 1.76 58.33
C LEU A 487 55.15 2.83 58.66
N PHE A 488 55.91 3.23 57.64
CA PHE A 488 56.94 4.26 57.74
C PHE A 488 56.44 5.55 57.10
N SER A 489 56.61 6.66 57.81
CA SER A 489 56.50 8.00 57.24
C SER A 489 57.84 8.44 56.62
N HIS A 490 57.80 9.39 55.69
CA HIS A 490 58.98 10.05 55.12
C HIS A 490 59.88 10.70 56.20
N ASP A 491 59.32 11.03 57.38
CA ASP A 491 60.07 11.58 58.52
C ASP A 491 60.71 10.51 59.42
N GLY A 492 60.64 9.23 59.05
CA GLY A 492 61.23 8.11 59.80
C GLY A 492 60.41 7.66 61.02
N GLU A 493 59.23 8.24 61.23
CA GLU A 493 58.31 7.87 62.30
C GLU A 493 57.67 6.51 62.00
N ARG A 494 57.68 5.60 62.98
CA ARG A 494 57.14 4.24 62.88
C ARG A 494 55.74 4.21 63.48
N THR A 495 54.73 4.01 62.65
CA THR A 495 53.35 3.87 63.14
C THR A 495 52.90 2.41 63.06
N LYS A 496 52.51 1.84 64.21
CA LYS A 496 51.89 0.51 64.28
C LYS A 496 50.41 0.59 63.91
N VAL A 497 50.02 -0.16 62.89
CA VAL A 497 48.63 -0.24 62.40
C VAL A 497 48.21 -1.71 62.42
N ALA A 498 47.10 -1.99 63.10
CA ALA A 498 46.46 -3.31 63.02
C ALA A 498 45.57 -3.35 61.78
N MET A 499 45.76 -4.31 60.88
CA MET A 499 45.10 -4.39 59.58
C MET A 499 44.40 -5.73 59.38
N ASN A 500 43.26 -5.69 58.70
CA ASN A 500 42.55 -6.85 58.18
C ASN A 500 42.66 -6.87 56.67
N PHE A 501 42.93 -8.03 56.09
CA PHE A 501 43.09 -8.27 54.66
C PHE A 501 41.98 -9.17 54.15
N MET A 502 41.32 -8.74 53.07
CA MET A 502 40.19 -9.46 52.47
C MET A 502 40.39 -9.59 50.96
N PRO A 503 40.04 -10.74 50.35
CA PRO A 503 40.11 -10.90 48.91
C PRO A 503 39.06 -10.03 48.22
N ARG A 504 39.48 -9.26 47.21
CA ARG A 504 38.59 -8.52 46.33
C ARG A 504 38.18 -9.41 45.16
N LEU A 505 36.88 -9.61 44.96
CA LEU A 505 36.35 -10.38 43.83
C LEU A 505 36.05 -9.47 42.63
N GLY A 506 36.39 -9.92 41.43
CA GLY A 506 35.99 -9.30 40.16
C GLY A 506 34.54 -9.64 39.78
N SER A 507 34.05 -9.04 38.69
CA SER A 507 32.71 -9.32 38.13
C SER A 507 32.56 -10.77 37.62
N ASP A 508 33.67 -11.45 37.38
CA ASP A 508 33.81 -12.85 36.98
C ASP A 508 33.85 -13.83 38.17
N GLY A 509 33.79 -13.33 39.41
CA GLY A 509 33.89 -14.13 40.63
C GLY A 509 35.30 -14.63 40.95
N CYS A 510 36.31 -14.20 40.20
CA CYS A 510 37.70 -14.51 40.48
C CYS A 510 38.31 -13.44 41.41
N ILE A 511 39.25 -13.83 42.27
CA ILE A 511 39.97 -12.88 43.14
C ILE A 511 40.80 -11.95 42.24
N CYS A 512 40.54 -10.65 42.26
CA CYS A 512 41.17 -9.64 41.41
C CYS A 512 42.15 -8.74 42.18
N GLY A 513 42.34 -8.99 43.48
CA GLY A 513 43.25 -8.25 44.34
C GLY A 513 42.94 -8.43 45.82
N VAL A 514 43.55 -7.60 46.66
CA VAL A 514 43.36 -7.61 48.11
C VAL A 514 42.96 -6.22 48.58
N ILE A 515 41.97 -6.12 49.44
CA ILE A 515 41.59 -4.89 50.15
C ILE A 515 42.04 -5.03 51.61
N SER A 516 42.71 -4.02 52.14
CA SER A 516 43.06 -3.94 53.55
C SER A 516 42.34 -2.77 54.24
N VAL A 517 41.96 -2.99 55.49
CA VAL A 517 41.39 -1.96 56.37
C VAL A 517 42.09 -2.05 57.72
N GLY A 518 42.66 -0.95 58.20
CA GLY A 518 43.40 -0.93 59.45
C GLY A 518 43.24 0.33 60.30
N TRP A 519 43.64 0.21 61.56
CA TRP A 519 43.50 1.25 62.57
C TRP A 519 44.84 1.45 63.29
N SER A 520 45.22 2.71 63.50
CA SER A 520 46.44 3.04 64.27
C SER A 520 46.22 2.81 65.76
N GLN A 521 47.20 2.18 66.43
CA GLN A 521 47.16 1.89 67.86
C GLN A 521 47.08 3.16 68.75
N HIS A 522 47.55 4.31 68.25
CA HIS A 522 47.50 5.56 69.01
C HIS A 522 46.05 6.04 69.26
N HIS A 523 45.12 5.65 68.38
CA HIS A 523 43.68 5.94 68.46
C HIS A 523 42.95 4.94 69.38
N LEU A 524 43.42 3.68 69.41
CA LEU A 524 42.88 2.64 70.30
C LEU A 524 43.08 2.98 71.78
N GLN A 525 44.22 3.59 72.15
CA GLN A 525 44.43 4.05 73.52
C GLN A 525 43.48 5.17 73.93
N GLN A 526 43.16 6.12 73.04
CA GLN A 526 42.23 7.22 73.35
C GLN A 526 40.78 6.74 73.56
N LEU A 527 40.32 5.75 72.78
CA LEU A 527 39.00 5.13 72.95
C LEU A 527 38.89 4.31 74.25
N VAL A 528 39.97 3.65 74.67
CA VAL A 528 40.00 2.91 75.94
C VAL A 528 40.12 3.86 77.15
N THR A 529 40.76 5.03 77.02
CA THR A 529 40.88 6.02 78.11
C THR A 529 39.66 6.94 78.29
N THR A 530 38.71 6.96 77.34
CA THR A 530 37.52 7.85 77.37
C THR A 530 36.22 7.14 77.74
N SER A 531 36.27 5.97 78.37
CA SER A 531 35.12 5.48 79.16
C SER A 531 35.08 6.23 80.51
N PRO A 532 34.05 7.04 80.82
CA PRO A 532 33.97 7.69 82.12
C PRO A 532 33.67 6.63 83.18
N SER A 533 34.47 6.63 84.25
CA SER A 533 34.13 5.98 85.51
C SER A 533 32.74 6.43 85.95
N CYS A 534 31.77 5.51 86.02
CA CYS A 534 30.46 5.79 86.61
C CYS A 534 30.66 6.18 88.08
N ALA A 535 30.66 7.48 88.34
CA ALA A 535 30.62 8.04 89.68
C ALA A 535 29.28 7.71 90.34
N GLU A 536 29.37 7.11 91.52
CA GLU A 536 28.26 6.86 92.43
C GLU A 536 27.54 8.16 92.79
N SER A 537 26.20 8.15 92.78
CA SER A 537 25.39 9.12 93.51
C SER A 537 24.56 8.37 94.56
N PRO A 538 24.45 8.89 95.80
CA PRO A 538 23.80 8.15 96.88
C PRO A 538 22.28 8.36 96.82
N SER A 539 21.52 7.27 96.73
CA SER A 539 20.13 7.27 97.16
C SER A 539 19.90 6.13 98.16
N SER A 540 19.69 6.52 99.42
CA SER A 540 18.96 5.71 100.39
C SER A 540 17.55 5.48 99.82
N THR A 541 16.92 4.31 99.86
CA THR A 541 16.71 3.47 101.04
C THR A 541 16.14 2.10 100.60
N ARG A 542 16.56 1.04 101.30
CA ARG A 542 15.89 -0.28 101.52
C ARG A 542 15.77 -1.26 100.35
N GLY A 543 16.79 -2.14 100.26
CA GLY A 543 16.62 -3.50 100.78
C GLY A 543 16.28 -4.63 99.80
N ARG A 544 17.31 -5.21 99.16
CA ARG A 544 17.49 -6.68 99.03
C ARG A 544 18.91 -6.97 98.52
N GLN A 545 19.66 -7.74 99.30
CA GLN A 545 21.03 -8.18 99.01
C GLN A 545 21.10 -8.97 97.70
N ARG A 546 21.98 -8.55 96.78
CA ARG A 546 22.59 -9.40 95.76
C ARG A 546 24.08 -9.06 95.67
N THR A 547 24.89 -10.02 96.09
CA THR A 547 26.34 -10.08 95.91
C THR A 547 26.64 -10.10 94.41
N TRP A 548 27.36 -9.10 93.89
CA TRP A 548 27.87 -9.13 92.52
C TRP A 548 29.32 -9.63 92.54
N LEU A 549 29.52 -10.85 92.05
CA LEU A 549 30.83 -11.38 91.65
C LEU A 549 31.15 -10.80 90.27
N VAL A 550 32.25 -10.06 90.19
CA VAL A 550 32.93 -9.73 88.94
C VAL A 550 33.54 -11.03 88.41
N CYS A 551 32.93 -11.62 87.38
CA CYS A 551 33.50 -12.76 86.65
C CYS A 551 33.79 -12.38 85.20
N SER A 552 35.05 -12.59 84.84
CA SER A 552 35.58 -12.85 83.51
C SER A 552 34.62 -13.65 82.63
N ALA A 553 34.25 -13.09 81.47
CA ALA A 553 33.58 -13.82 80.39
C ALA A 553 33.84 -13.11 79.05
N VAL A 554 35.08 -13.20 78.56
CA VAL A 554 35.38 -13.15 77.12
C VAL A 554 35.96 -14.51 76.76
N GLN A 555 35.07 -15.50 76.71
CA GLN A 555 35.27 -16.78 76.06
C GLN A 555 33.87 -17.32 75.76
N GLU A 556 33.69 -17.79 74.53
CA GLU A 556 32.46 -18.37 73.95
C GLU A 556 31.43 -17.38 73.39
N LEU A 557 31.59 -17.05 72.10
CA LEU A 557 30.45 -16.86 71.19
C LEU A 557 30.32 -18.12 70.32
N PRO A 558 29.11 -18.69 70.16
CA PRO A 558 28.89 -19.89 69.36
C PRO A 558 28.89 -19.57 67.87
N SER A 559 29.41 -20.54 67.11
CA SER A 559 29.31 -20.69 65.67
C SER A 559 27.90 -20.38 65.12
N LEU A 560 27.77 -19.28 64.37
CA LEU A 560 26.60 -19.02 63.53
C LEU A 560 26.88 -19.55 62.12
N ALA A 561 26.27 -20.70 61.83
CA ALA A 561 26.18 -21.29 60.51
C ALA A 561 25.49 -20.32 59.54
N TRP A 562 26.20 -19.97 58.46
CA TRP A 562 25.60 -19.33 57.30
C TRP A 562 24.81 -20.40 56.53
N THR A 563 23.49 -20.40 56.68
CA THR A 563 22.62 -21.11 55.73
C THR A 563 22.61 -20.37 54.40
N SER A 564 23.13 -21.04 53.39
CA SER A 564 22.98 -20.72 51.98
C SER A 564 21.53 -20.39 51.63
N THR A 565 21.26 -19.19 51.14
CA THR A 565 20.02 -18.91 50.43
C THR A 565 20.37 -18.66 48.97
N ALA A 566 20.36 -19.74 48.20
CA ALA A 566 20.30 -19.70 46.75
C ALA A 566 18.94 -19.08 46.36
N CYS A 567 18.96 -17.89 45.79
CA CYS A 567 17.77 -17.29 45.19
C CYS A 567 17.72 -17.72 43.72
N SER A 568 17.12 -18.88 43.46
CA SER A 568 16.76 -19.34 42.12
C SER A 568 15.30 -18.98 41.82
N TRP A 569 15.09 -18.40 40.63
CA TRP A 569 13.81 -18.13 39.99
C TRP A 569 12.86 -19.34 39.88
N SER A 570 11.56 -19.11 40.14
CA SER A 570 10.40 -19.69 39.43
C SER A 570 9.14 -19.01 40.03
N GLY A 571 8.21 -18.39 39.29
CA GLY A 571 7.46 -18.92 38.16
C GLY A 571 6.14 -19.53 38.67
N THR A 572 5.09 -18.73 38.91
CA THR A 572 3.76 -19.22 39.32
C THR A 572 2.68 -18.85 38.32
N THR A 573 2.11 -19.87 37.68
CA THR A 573 0.83 -19.81 36.96
C THR A 573 -0.21 -20.71 37.64
N LYS A 574 -1.42 -20.13 37.79
CA LYS A 574 -2.77 -20.74 37.74
C LYS A 574 -3.34 -21.63 38.88
N SER A 575 -4.40 -21.08 39.49
CA SER A 575 -5.78 -21.61 39.67
C SER A 575 -6.00 -22.85 40.58
N ARG A 576 -7.11 -23.05 41.31
CA ARG A 576 -8.54 -22.78 41.06
C ARG A 576 -9.37 -23.14 42.33
N ARG A 577 -10.62 -22.64 42.40
CA ARG A 577 -11.82 -23.10 43.17
C ARG A 577 -11.82 -22.81 44.69
N SER A 578 -12.93 -22.48 45.37
CA SER A 578 -14.35 -22.23 45.05
C SER A 578 -15.03 -21.74 46.34
N LEU A 579 -15.90 -20.72 46.28
CA LEU A 579 -16.74 -20.29 47.40
C LEU A 579 -18.12 -19.87 46.89
N ALA A 580 -19.15 -20.62 47.27
CA ALA A 580 -20.55 -20.18 47.30
C ALA A 580 -21.36 -21.15 48.18
N GLY A 581 -22.09 -20.65 49.18
CA GLY A 581 -23.10 -21.47 49.87
C GLY A 581 -23.51 -21.08 51.31
N ARG A 582 -24.22 -19.96 51.45
CA ARG A 582 -25.34 -19.66 52.37
C ARG A 582 -25.55 -20.44 53.71
N SER A 583 -25.61 -19.62 54.77
CA SER A 583 -26.75 -19.38 55.68
C SER A 583 -27.02 -20.26 56.93
N ARG A 584 -27.33 -19.51 58.01
CA ARG A 584 -28.31 -19.70 59.11
C ARG A 584 -27.86 -20.37 60.43
N ARG A 585 -28.11 -19.56 61.49
CA ARG A 585 -28.51 -19.88 62.89
C ARG A 585 -27.47 -20.69 63.69
N CYS A 586 -27.12 -20.36 64.93
CA CYS A 586 -27.86 -19.76 66.04
C CYS A 586 -26.93 -18.84 66.85
#